data_AF-A0A1F7AG68-F1
#
_entry.id   AF-A0A1F7AG68-F1
#
_cell.length_a   1.000
_cell.length_b   1.000
_cell.length_c   1.000
_cell.angle_alpha   90.00
_cell.angle_beta   90.00
_cell.angle_gamma   90.00
#
_symmetry.space_group_name_H-M   'P 1'
#
loop_
_entity.id
_entity.type
_entity.pdbx_description
1 polymer ?
#
loop_
_entity_poly.entity_id
_entity_poly.type
_entity_poly.pdbx_seq_one_letter_code
_entity_poly.pdbx_strand_id
1 'polypeptide(L)'
;MKEKNLKSIVVQGYVGMLFLLIMMTVSDLTVAGLSQNFDLLQNDPGTVGLWMTAVILCINVLIQIAIRTFDGKKFRQGIYVTSIIYMLLFVAHQIFHFADGDGVTIDLLYDMTHNIIGVWTIVYAGKWAKIN
;
A
#
# COMPACT_ATOMS: atom_id res chain seq x y z
N MET A 1 -23.99 0.51 13.66
CA MET A 1 -24.02 0.82 12.20
C MET A 1 -22.81 1.63 11.74
N LYS A 2 -22.49 2.76 12.41
CA LYS A 2 -21.33 3.61 12.09
C LYS A 2 -19.99 2.87 12.13
N GLU A 3 -19.78 2.01 13.13
CA GLU A 3 -18.51 1.29 13.27
C GLU A 3 -18.27 0.23 12.17
N LYS A 4 -19.26 -0.63 11.90
CA LYS A 4 -19.18 -1.64 10.83
C LYS A 4 -18.86 -1.02 9.48
N ASN A 5 -19.43 0.16 9.18
CA ASN A 5 -19.16 0.90 7.96
C ASN A 5 -17.71 1.40 7.92
N LEU A 6 -17.21 2.03 9.00
CA LEU A 6 -15.82 2.48 9.07
C LEU A 6 -14.82 1.31 8.92
N LYS A 7 -15.06 0.21 9.64
CA LYS A 7 -14.26 -1.02 9.54
C LYS A 7 -14.22 -1.56 8.12
N SER A 8 -15.36 -1.57 7.42
CA SER A 8 -15.41 -2.01 6.01
C SER A 8 -14.64 -1.08 5.07
N ILE A 9 -14.71 0.24 5.28
CA ILE A 9 -13.98 1.22 4.47
C ILE A 9 -12.46 1.07 4.66
N VAL A 10 -11.99 0.88 5.90
CA VAL A 10 -10.56 0.65 6.16
C VAL A 10 -10.09 -0.63 5.47
N VAL A 11 -10.85 -1.73 5.57
CA VAL A 11 -10.51 -2.97 4.85
C VAL A 11 -10.47 -2.75 3.34
N GLN A 12 -11.46 -2.05 2.77
CA GLN A 12 -11.48 -1.73 1.34
C GLN A 12 -10.27 -0.89 0.91
N GLY A 13 -9.81 0.02 1.77
CA GLY A 13 -8.58 0.77 1.57
C GLY A 13 -7.34 -0.13 1.45
N TYR A 14 -7.16 -1.06 2.40
CA TYR A 14 -6.08 -2.06 2.34
C TYR A 14 -6.21 -3.00 1.13
N VAL A 15 -7.42 -3.39 0.74
CA VAL A 15 -7.66 -4.18 -0.49
C VAL A 15 -7.24 -3.39 -1.73
N GLY A 16 -7.61 -2.10 -1.81
CA GLY A 16 -7.25 -1.22 -2.92
C GLY A 16 -5.75 -1.01 -3.04
N MET A 17 -5.07 -0.74 -1.91
CA MET A 17 -3.60 -0.62 -1.88
C MET A 17 -2.93 -1.94 -2.29
N LEU A 18 -3.41 -3.10 -1.79
CA LEU A 18 -2.90 -4.40 -2.18
C LEU A 18 -3.08 -4.67 -3.68
N PHE A 19 -4.25 -4.36 -4.23
CA PHE A 19 -4.51 -4.52 -5.66
C PHE A 19 -3.54 -3.67 -6.49
N LEU A 20 -3.33 -2.41 -6.13
CA LEU A 20 -2.38 -1.55 -6.85
C LEU A 20 -0.95 -2.06 -6.76
N LEU A 21 -0.51 -2.58 -5.61
CA LEU A 21 0.82 -3.20 -5.49
C LEU A 21 1.01 -4.40 -6.41
N ILE A 22 -0.02 -5.23 -6.54
CA ILE A 22 -0.01 -6.36 -7.48
C ILE A 22 0.04 -5.83 -8.91
N MET A 23 -0.73 -4.79 -9.24
CA MET A 23 -0.74 -4.19 -10.58
C MET A 23 0.60 -3.56 -10.96
N MET A 24 1.29 -2.87 -10.04
CA MET A 24 2.65 -2.37 -10.24
C MET A 24 3.59 -3.54 -10.56
N THR A 25 3.65 -4.54 -9.67
CA THR A 25 4.52 -5.72 -9.83
C THR A 25 4.28 -6.45 -11.17
N VAL A 26 3.01 -6.62 -11.56
CA VAL A 26 2.66 -7.28 -12.82
C VAL A 26 3.02 -6.41 -14.02
N SER A 27 2.86 -5.09 -13.92
CA SER A 27 3.24 -4.16 -14.99
C SER A 27 4.73 -4.21 -15.25
N ASP A 28 5.56 -4.15 -14.20
CA ASP A 28 7.03 -4.21 -14.32
C ASP A 28 7.50 -5.52 -14.95
N LEU A 29 6.95 -6.65 -14.48
CA LEU A 29 7.24 -7.97 -15.05
C LEU A 29 6.80 -8.07 -16.52
N THR A 30 5.68 -7.45 -16.87
CA THR A 30 5.17 -7.45 -18.25
C THR A 30 6.08 -6.61 -19.15
N VAL A 31 6.51 -5.43 -18.70
CA VAL A 31 7.44 -4.56 -19.44
C VAL A 31 8.79 -5.24 -19.64
N ALA A 32 9.35 -5.86 -18.59
CA ALA A 32 10.59 -6.63 -18.68
C ALA A 32 10.46 -7.82 -19.65
N GLY A 33 9.34 -8.54 -19.58
CA GLY A 33 9.06 -9.68 -20.48
C GLY A 33 8.89 -9.28 -21.94
N LEU A 34 8.15 -8.21 -22.23
CA LEU A 34 7.93 -7.72 -23.59
C LEU A 34 9.20 -7.12 -24.21
N SER A 35 10.02 -6.46 -23.40
CA SER A 35 11.32 -5.91 -23.83
C SER A 35 12.43 -6.95 -23.89
N GLN A 36 12.18 -8.17 -23.41
CA GLN A 36 13.20 -9.23 -23.18
C GLN A 36 14.40 -8.76 -22.36
N ASN A 37 14.23 -7.71 -21.55
CA ASN A 37 15.28 -7.10 -20.76
C ASN A 37 14.91 -7.14 -19.27
N PHE A 38 15.35 -8.20 -18.60
CA PHE A 38 15.13 -8.39 -17.16
C PHE A 38 16.10 -7.59 -16.29
N ASP A 39 17.14 -6.98 -16.87
CA ASP A 39 18.04 -6.10 -16.11
C ASP A 39 17.33 -4.85 -15.60
N LEU A 40 16.20 -4.48 -16.22
CA LEU A 40 15.28 -3.44 -15.72
C LEU A 40 14.83 -3.71 -14.28
N LEU A 41 14.67 -4.98 -13.89
CA LEU A 41 14.22 -5.37 -12.55
C LEU A 41 15.33 -5.32 -11.49
N GLN A 42 16.59 -5.15 -11.88
CA GLN A 42 17.71 -5.10 -10.93
C GLN A 42 17.71 -3.83 -10.08
N ASN A 43 17.25 -2.71 -10.66
CA ASN A 43 17.23 -1.42 -9.98
C ASN A 43 15.85 -1.12 -9.40
N ASP A 44 14.79 -1.66 -10.00
CA ASP A 44 13.44 -1.47 -9.50
C ASP A 44 12.61 -2.76 -9.64
N PRO A 45 12.29 -3.47 -8.54
CA PRO A 45 12.60 -3.12 -7.15
C PRO A 45 13.98 -3.59 -6.65
N GLY A 46 14.76 -4.30 -7.49
CA GLY A 46 15.97 -4.99 -7.07
C GLY A 46 15.72 -6.06 -5.99
N THR A 47 16.78 -6.70 -5.47
CA THR A 47 16.61 -7.80 -4.50
C THR A 47 16.00 -7.32 -3.17
N VAL A 48 16.46 -6.19 -2.65
CA VAL A 48 15.98 -5.64 -1.37
C VAL A 48 14.55 -5.15 -1.50
N GLY A 49 14.25 -4.38 -2.56
CA GLY A 49 12.88 -3.91 -2.79
C GLY A 49 11.92 -5.08 -3.04
N LEU A 50 12.33 -6.13 -3.76
CA LEU A 50 11.49 -7.32 -3.94
C LEU A 50 11.15 -7.99 -2.60
N TRP A 51 12.13 -8.16 -1.71
CA TRP A 51 11.88 -8.69 -0.37
C TRP A 51 10.96 -7.78 0.45
N MET A 52 11.15 -6.46 0.39
CA MET A 52 10.26 -5.50 1.05
C MET A 52 8.84 -5.59 0.49
N THR A 53 8.67 -5.64 -0.83
CA THR A 53 7.37 -5.78 -1.49
C THR A 53 6.68 -7.07 -1.07
N ALA A 54 7.40 -8.20 -1.04
CA ALA A 54 6.85 -9.47 -0.56
C ALA A 54 6.35 -9.37 0.89
N VAL A 55 7.14 -8.75 1.78
CA VAL A 55 6.75 -8.51 3.17
C VAL A 55 5.51 -7.61 3.26
N ILE A 56 5.48 -6.50 2.51
CA ILE A 56 4.37 -5.54 2.49
C ILE A 56 3.09 -6.16 1.96
N LEU A 57 3.16 -7.02 0.93
CA LEU A 57 2.04 -7.80 0.42
C LEU A 57 1.46 -8.71 1.50
N CYS A 58 2.31 -9.46 2.20
CA CYS A 58 1.88 -10.31 3.31
C CYS A 58 1.23 -9.50 4.44
N ILE A 59 1.83 -8.37 4.83
CA ILE A 59 1.29 -7.49 5.87
C ILE A 59 -0.08 -6.93 5.47
N ASN A 60 -0.28 -6.55 4.20
CA ASN A 60 -1.58 -6.09 3.70
C ASN A 60 -2.69 -7.13 3.93
N VAL A 61 -2.44 -8.38 3.51
CA VAL A 61 -3.39 -9.47 3.68
C VAL A 61 -3.68 -9.74 5.16
N LEU A 62 -2.62 -9.81 5.98
CA LEU A 62 -2.75 -10.05 7.42
C LEU A 62 -3.55 -8.94 8.12
N ILE A 63 -3.33 -7.67 7.75
CA ILE A 63 -4.09 -6.55 8.31
C ILE A 63 -5.57 -6.64 7.95
N GLN A 64 -5.91 -7.00 6.71
CA GLN A 64 -7.30 -7.16 6.30
C GLN A 64 -8.01 -8.24 7.12
N ILE A 65 -7.36 -9.39 7.32
CA ILE A 65 -7.86 -10.47 8.17
C ILE A 65 -7.96 -10.00 9.62
N ALA A 66 -6.91 -9.41 10.16
CA ALA A 66 -6.85 -8.93 11.53
C ALA A 66 -7.95 -7.91 11.82
N ILE A 67 -8.19 -6.95 10.92
CA ILE A 67 -9.26 -5.97 11.07
C ILE A 67 -10.61 -6.66 11.17
N ARG A 68 -10.87 -7.70 10.36
CA ARG A 68 -12.15 -8.45 10.37
C ARG A 68 -12.32 -9.28 11.64
N THR A 69 -11.24 -9.90 12.12
CA THR A 69 -11.24 -10.85 13.24
C THR A 69 -11.21 -10.19 14.62
N PHE A 70 -10.34 -9.20 14.80
CA PHE A 70 -10.11 -8.58 16.09
C PHE A 70 -10.98 -7.34 16.30
N ASP A 71 -11.18 -7.04 17.57
CA ASP A 71 -11.80 -5.81 18.02
C ASP A 71 -11.12 -5.28 19.28
N GLY A 72 -11.33 -4.00 19.57
CA GLY A 72 -10.81 -3.33 20.77
C GLY A 72 -10.06 -2.04 20.45
N LYS A 73 -10.21 -1.06 21.33
CA LYS A 73 -9.70 0.30 21.14
C LYS A 73 -8.20 0.37 20.82
N LYS A 74 -7.36 -0.37 21.56
CA LYS A 74 -5.90 -0.42 21.33
C LYS A 74 -5.56 -1.01 19.96
N PHE A 75 -6.29 -2.04 19.52
CA PHE A 75 -6.10 -2.63 18.20
C PHE A 75 -6.45 -1.63 17.09
N ARG A 76 -7.60 -0.95 17.21
CA ARG A 76 -8.02 0.09 16.26
C ARG A 76 -6.99 1.24 16.17
N GLN A 77 -6.45 1.67 17.31
CA GLN A 77 -5.36 2.66 17.37
C GLN A 77 -4.08 2.14 16.70
N GLY A 78 -3.74 0.87 16.92
CA GLY A 78 -2.63 0.20 16.24
C GLY A 78 -2.79 0.23 14.73
N ILE A 79 -3.96 -0.14 14.19
CA ILE A 79 -4.25 -0.06 12.75
C ILE A 79 -4.09 1.35 12.20
N TYR A 80 -4.54 2.37 12.94
CA TYR A 80 -4.35 3.77 12.54
C TYR A 80 -2.87 4.16 12.45
N VAL A 81 -2.06 3.81 13.45
CA VAL A 81 -0.61 4.08 13.44
C VAL A 81 0.08 3.31 12.31
N THR A 82 -0.26 2.03 12.14
CA THR A 82 0.28 1.21 11.05
C THR A 82 -0.06 1.78 9.68
N SER A 83 -1.28 2.27 9.46
CA SER A 83 -1.66 2.94 8.21
C SER A 83 -0.82 4.19 7.93
N ILE A 84 -0.45 4.96 8.95
CA ILE A 84 0.43 6.13 8.79
C ILE A 84 1.84 5.69 8.40
N ILE A 85 2.42 4.74 9.13
CA ILE A 85 3.78 4.25 8.84
C ILE A 85 3.84 3.67 7.43
N TYR A 86 2.83 2.87 7.07
CA TYR A 86 2.69 2.30 5.74
C TYR A 86 2.67 3.39 4.66
N MET A 87 1.83 4.41 4.82
CA MET A 87 1.75 5.52 3.87
C MET A 87 3.08 6.29 3.77
N LEU A 88 3.77 6.52 4.88
CA LEU A 88 5.06 7.22 4.87
C LEU A 88 6.12 6.46 4.06
N LEU A 89 6.10 5.12 4.08
CA LEU A 89 7.00 4.30 3.24
C LEU A 89 6.73 4.55 1.74
N PHE A 90 5.47 4.61 1.32
CA PHE A 90 5.11 4.85 -0.09
C PHE A 90 5.33 6.30 -0.53
N VAL A 91 5.16 7.26 0.36
CA VAL A 91 5.56 8.65 0.08
C VAL A 91 7.08 8.73 -0.09
N ALA A 92 7.86 8.06 0.76
CA ALA A 92 9.31 8.02 0.61
C ALA A 92 9.72 7.36 -0.72
N HIS A 93 9.10 6.24 -1.08
CA HIS A 93 9.30 5.57 -2.37
C HIS A 93 9.04 6.51 -3.56
N GLN A 94 7.91 7.22 -3.56
CA GLN A 94 7.58 8.21 -4.60
C GLN A 94 8.62 9.34 -4.68
N ILE A 95 9.15 9.80 -3.53
CA ILE A 95 10.19 10.84 -3.51
C ILE A 95 11.48 10.34 -4.18
N PHE A 96 11.84 9.07 -3.99
CA PHE A 96 13.00 8.48 -4.66
C PHE A 96 12.83 8.44 -6.19
N HIS A 97 11.66 8.02 -6.69
CA HIS A 97 11.36 8.08 -8.13
C HIS A 97 11.56 9.48 -8.70
N PHE A 98 11.04 10.50 -8.02
CA PHE A 98 11.25 11.88 -8.47
C PHE A 98 12.70 12.35 -8.36
N ALA A 99 13.44 11.91 -7.33
CA ALA A 99 14.84 12.26 -7.15
C ALA A 99 15.76 11.61 -8.21
N ASP A 100 15.42 10.41 -8.66
CA ASP A 100 16.12 9.68 -9.73
C ASP A 100 15.76 10.19 -11.13
N GLY A 101 14.80 11.12 -11.22
CA GLY A 101 14.43 11.82 -12.45
C GLY A 101 13.39 11.07 -13.27
N ASP A 102 12.61 10.19 -12.66
CA ASP A 102 11.54 9.48 -13.35
C ASP A 102 10.52 10.44 -13.94
N GLY A 103 10.12 10.15 -15.17
CA GLY A 103 9.13 10.93 -15.90
C GLY A 103 7.69 10.68 -15.44
N VAL A 104 6.73 11.22 -16.18
CA VAL A 104 5.31 10.90 -15.98
C VAL A 104 5.03 9.53 -16.62
N THR A 105 5.05 8.47 -15.82
CA THR A 105 4.84 7.08 -16.23
C THR A 105 3.53 6.50 -15.68
N ILE A 106 3.21 5.25 -16.08
CA ILE A 106 2.12 4.48 -15.49
C ILE A 106 2.36 4.21 -13.99
N ASP A 107 3.62 4.10 -13.58
CA ASP A 107 4.02 3.82 -12.19
C ASP A 107 3.69 5.00 -11.30
N LEU A 108 3.97 6.23 -11.78
CA LEU A 108 3.52 7.45 -11.11
C LEU A 108 1.99 7.48 -10.92
N LEU A 109 1.22 7.02 -11.91
CA LEU A 109 -0.24 6.95 -11.78
C LEU A 109 -0.66 5.94 -10.70
N TYR A 110 -0.02 4.76 -10.67
CA TYR A 110 -0.28 3.75 -9.65
C TYR A 110 0.09 4.26 -8.26
N ASP A 111 1.27 4.86 -8.09
CA ASP A 111 1.75 5.39 -6.81
C ASP A 111 0.86 6.50 -6.30
N MET A 112 0.49 7.45 -7.15
CA MET A 112 -0.41 8.54 -6.76
C MET A 112 -1.78 8.01 -6.36
N THR A 113 -2.32 7.02 -7.08
CA THR A 113 -3.59 6.40 -6.74
C THR A 113 -3.49 5.65 -5.41
N HIS A 114 -2.40 4.91 -5.20
CA HIS A 114 -2.14 4.18 -3.96
C HIS A 114 -2.04 5.14 -2.77
N ASN A 115 -1.31 6.24 -2.93
CA ASN A 115 -1.17 7.30 -1.94
C ASN A 115 -2.53 7.94 -1.58
N ILE A 116 -3.39 8.22 -2.55
CA ILE A 116 -4.75 8.74 -2.31
C ILE A 116 -5.57 7.75 -1.47
N ILE A 117 -5.52 6.46 -1.81
CA ILE A 117 -6.21 5.41 -1.05
C ILE A 117 -5.60 5.29 0.35
N GLY A 118 -4.28 5.42 0.51
CA GLY A 118 -3.58 5.41 1.79
C GLY A 118 -4.05 6.54 2.70
N VAL A 119 -4.09 7.78 2.21
CA VAL A 119 -4.62 8.94 2.95
C VAL A 119 -6.08 8.71 3.34
N TRP A 120 -6.90 8.23 2.41
CA TRP A 120 -8.29 7.88 2.70
C TRP A 120 -8.39 6.84 3.83
N THR A 121 -7.60 5.77 3.75
CA THR A 121 -7.54 4.71 4.76
C THR A 121 -7.17 5.28 6.13
N ILE A 122 -6.17 6.16 6.22
CA ILE A 122 -5.74 6.81 7.46
C ILE A 122 -6.88 7.64 8.08
N VAL A 123 -7.58 8.45 7.27
CA VAL A 123 -8.70 9.27 7.76
C VAL A 123 -9.78 8.41 8.39
N TYR A 124 -10.15 7.31 7.74
CA TYR A 124 -11.20 6.42 8.24
C TYR A 124 -10.74 5.53 9.39
N ALA A 125 -9.47 5.09 9.40
CA ALA A 125 -8.87 4.39 10.53
C ALA A 125 -8.82 5.30 11.77
N GLY A 126 -8.48 6.58 11.61
CA GLY A 126 -8.50 7.57 12.70
C GLY A 126 -9.90 7.82 13.25
N LYS A 127 -10.93 7.83 12.39
CA LYS A 127 -12.34 7.88 12.84
C LYS A 127 -12.74 6.62 13.60
N TRP A 128 -12.32 5.45 13.14
CA TRP A 128 -12.62 4.16 13.79
C TRP A 128 -11.90 4.00 15.14
N ALA A 129 -10.64 4.44 15.24
CA ALA A 129 -9.83 4.39 16.46
C ALA A 129 -10.38 5.26 17.61
N LYS A 130 -11.23 6.24 17.30
CA LYS A 130 -11.87 7.13 18.27
C LYS A 130 -13.24 6.62 18.77
N ILE A 131 -13.75 5.53 18.22
CA ILE A 131 -15.00 4.92 18.70
C ILE A 131 -14.70 4.20 20.02
N ASN A 132 -15.48 4.54 21.06
CA ASN A 132 -15.44 3.91 22.38
C ASN A 132 -16.00 2.50 22.33
#